data_AF-A0A3C1MBJ4-F1
#
_entry.id   AF-A0A3C1MBJ4-F1
#
_cell.length_a   1.000
_cell.length_b   1.000
_cell.length_c   1.000
_cell.angle_alpha   90.00
_cell.angle_beta   90.00
_cell.angle_gamma   90.00
#
_symmetry.space_group_name_H-M   'P 1'
#
loop_
_entity.id
_entity.type
_entity.pdbx_description
1 polymer ?
#
loop_
_entity_poly.entity_id
_entity_poly.type
_entity_poly.pdbx_seq_one_letter_code
_entity_poly.pdbx_strand_id
1 'polypeptide(L)'
;MIQRPQSIFLLMVISALLAVVLISAACVRAVGAAGIPFGRIFLPWLFAGLLSLIATGIAMYALLRYDRRRLQLRLGILNAYVLVILLGLSLYLSTQRQKETQLLMSCLLLAIALASNLLANRCIRKDEKLVKFSERMR
;
A
#
# COMPACT_ATOMS: atom_id res chain seq x y z
N MET A 1 -20.51 -0.21 11.36
CA MET A 1 -19.76 1.04 11.61
C MET A 1 -18.85 1.41 10.42
N ILE A 2 -19.37 1.26 9.19
CA ILE A 2 -18.72 1.47 7.87
C ILE A 2 -19.04 2.88 7.29
N GLN A 3 -19.76 3.72 8.03
CA GLN A 3 -20.40 4.94 7.51
C GLN A 3 -19.47 6.12 7.19
N ARG A 4 -18.16 5.92 7.14
CA ARG A 4 -17.20 6.97 6.79
C ARG A 4 -16.63 6.67 5.39
N PRO A 5 -16.80 7.53 4.38
CA PRO A 5 -16.31 7.27 3.02
C PRO A 5 -14.80 6.99 2.97
N GLN A 6 -14.03 7.50 3.94
CA GLN A 6 -12.60 7.24 4.13
C GLN A 6 -12.22 5.75 4.37
N SER A 7 -13.07 4.92 4.99
CA SER A 7 -12.74 3.50 5.21
C SER A 7 -12.79 2.69 3.92
N ILE A 8 -13.59 3.11 2.94
CA ILE A 8 -13.72 2.44 1.64
C ILE A 8 -12.42 2.56 0.84
N PHE A 9 -11.84 3.76 0.80
CA PHE A 9 -10.55 3.98 0.14
C PHE A 9 -9.42 3.21 0.82
N LEU A 10 -9.42 3.18 2.16
CA LEU A 10 -8.41 2.43 2.91
C LEU A 10 -8.52 0.92 2.68
N LEU A 11 -9.74 0.39 2.54
CA LEU A 11 -9.97 -1.01 2.17
C LEU A 11 -9.49 -1.34 0.76
N MET A 12 -9.69 -0.43 -0.21
CA MET A 12 -9.10 -0.58 -1.55
C MET A 12 -7.57 -0.63 -1.52
N VAL A 13 -6.94 0.15 -0.64
CA VAL A 13 -5.48 0.11 -0.48
C VAL A 13 -5.03 -1.25 0.09
N ILE A 14 -5.74 -1.76 1.10
CA ILE A 14 -5.45 -3.05 1.72
C ILE A 14 -5.60 -4.18 0.70
N SER A 15 -6.67 -4.18 -0.11
CA SER A 15 -6.87 -5.21 -1.14
C SER A 15 -5.81 -5.16 -2.24
N ALA A 16 -5.40 -3.96 -2.67
CA ALA A 16 -4.34 -3.79 -3.65
C ALA A 16 -2.97 -4.24 -3.11
N LEU A 17 -2.66 -3.93 -1.84
CA LEU A 17 -1.43 -4.39 -1.18
C LEU A 17 -1.41 -5.92 -1.02
N LEU A 18 -2.53 -6.53 -0.63
CA LEU A 18 -2.67 -7.98 -0.57
C LEU A 18 -2.43 -8.64 -1.94
N ALA A 19 -3.00 -8.08 -3.02
CA ALA A 19 -2.74 -8.58 -4.37
C ALA A 19 -1.24 -8.53 -4.72
N VAL A 20 -0.54 -7.46 -4.32
CA VAL A 20 0.91 -7.32 -4.56
C VAL A 20 1.72 -8.30 -3.72
N VAL A 21 1.30 -8.60 -2.48
CA VAL A 21 1.90 -9.67 -1.66
C VAL A 21 1.79 -11.02 -2.38
N LEU A 22 0.63 -11.33 -2.94
CA LEU A 22 0.40 -12.58 -3.68
C LEU A 22 1.27 -12.67 -4.95
N ILE A 23 1.39 -11.58 -5.72
CA ILE A 23 2.25 -11.54 -6.91
C ILE A 23 3.72 -11.72 -6.52
N SER A 24 4.17 -11.05 -5.45
CA SER A 24 5.54 -11.17 -4.95
C SER A 24 5.84 -12.60 -4.47
N ALA A 25 4.91 -13.23 -3.75
CA ALA A 25 5.05 -14.60 -3.29
C ALA A 25 5.05 -15.62 -4.45
N ALA A 26 4.20 -15.42 -5.46
CA ALA A 26 4.19 -16.24 -6.67
C ALA A 26 5.53 -16.15 -7.42
N CYS A 27 6.10 -14.95 -7.52
CA CYS A 27 7.40 -14.74 -8.16
C CYS A 27 8.55 -15.40 -7.37
N VAL A 28 8.57 -15.27 -6.04
CA VAL A 28 9.55 -15.95 -5.18
C VAL A 28 9.48 -17.48 -5.34
N ARG A 29 8.27 -18.05 -5.41
CA ARG A 29 8.07 -19.48 -5.65
C ARG A 29 8.54 -19.91 -7.04
N ALA A 30 8.24 -19.15 -8.08
CA ALA A 30 8.69 -19.43 -9.45
C ALA A 30 10.23 -19.41 -9.56
N VAL A 31 10.88 -18.44 -8.89
CA VAL A 31 12.35 -18.36 -8.86
C VAL A 31 12.98 -19.51 -8.11
N GLY A 32 12.40 -19.90 -6.97
CA GLY A 32 12.84 -21.06 -6.20
C GLY A 32 12.69 -22.37 -6.98
N ALA A 33 11.58 -22.55 -7.70
CA ALA A 33 11.34 -23.73 -8.53
C ALA A 33 12.29 -23.82 -9.74
N ALA A 34 12.73 -22.68 -10.27
CA ALA A 34 13.69 -22.61 -11.36
C ALA A 34 15.16 -22.86 -10.92
N GLY A 35 15.40 -23.12 -9.63
CA GLY A 35 16.76 -23.39 -9.10
C GLY A 35 17.70 -22.17 -9.17
N ILE A 36 17.16 -20.97 -9.35
CA ILE A 36 17.95 -19.75 -9.45
C ILE A 36 18.52 -19.43 -8.05
N PRO A 37 19.85 -19.31 -7.89
CA PRO A 37 20.47 -19.11 -6.59
C PRO A 37 20.01 -17.79 -5.94
N PHE A 38 20.02 -17.77 -4.60
CA PHE A 38 19.82 -16.56 -3.81
C PHE A 38 20.80 -15.47 -4.27
N GLY A 39 20.30 -14.49 -4.99
CA GLY A 39 21.14 -13.51 -5.67
C GLY A 39 20.33 -12.30 -6.16
N ARG A 40 20.84 -11.63 -7.19
CA ARG A 40 20.34 -10.33 -7.68
C ARG A 40 18.84 -10.29 -8.01
N ILE A 41 18.25 -11.45 -8.29
CA ILE A 41 16.85 -11.55 -8.69
C ILE A 41 15.97 -11.97 -7.50
N PHE A 42 16.41 -12.89 -6.65
CA PHE A 42 15.57 -13.42 -5.55
C PHE A 42 15.39 -12.42 -4.39
N LEU A 43 16.47 -11.74 -3.97
CA LEU A 43 16.44 -10.81 -2.82
C LEU A 43 15.43 -9.66 -3.01
N PRO A 44 15.41 -8.94 -4.14
CA PRO A 44 14.49 -7.83 -4.33
C PRO A 44 13.00 -8.22 -4.23
N TRP A 45 12.63 -9.41 -4.73
CA TRP A 45 11.25 -9.91 -4.64
C TRP A 45 10.86 -10.31 -3.21
N LEU A 46 11.81 -10.86 -2.43
CA LEU A 46 11.58 -11.09 -1.01
C LEU A 46 11.39 -9.79 -0.24
N PHE A 47 12.25 -8.80 -0.50
CA PHE A 47 12.15 -7.48 0.11
C PHE A 47 10.83 -6.78 -0.24
N ALA A 48 10.40 -6.84 -1.51
CA ALA A 48 9.11 -6.30 -1.95
C ALA A 48 7.94 -6.95 -1.20
N GLY A 49 7.95 -8.27 -1.07
CA GLY A 49 6.90 -9.01 -0.36
C GLY A 49 6.83 -8.64 1.12
N LEU A 50 7.99 -8.61 1.80
CA LEU A 50 8.06 -8.25 3.22
C LEU A 50 7.60 -6.81 3.46
N LEU A 51 8.03 -5.87 2.63
CA LEU A 51 7.69 -4.46 2.74
C LEU A 51 6.19 -4.23 2.47
N SER A 52 5.60 -4.96 1.53
CA SER A 52 4.16 -4.92 1.25
C SER A 52 3.32 -5.48 2.41
N LEU A 53 3.83 -6.50 3.10
CA LEU A 53 3.19 -7.07 4.29
C LEU A 53 3.19 -6.06 5.45
N ILE A 54 4.30 -5.35 5.66
CA ILE A 54 4.40 -4.25 6.61
C ILE A 54 3.43 -3.12 6.23
N ALA A 55 3.36 -2.72 4.96
CA ALA A 55 2.43 -1.70 4.48
C ALA A 55 0.97 -2.09 4.75
N THR A 56 0.62 -3.35 4.49
CA THR A 56 -0.71 -3.91 4.75
C THR A 56 -1.04 -3.83 6.24
N GLY A 57 -0.10 -4.20 7.11
CA GLY A 57 -0.26 -4.09 8.57
C GLY A 57 -0.48 -2.64 9.03
N ILE A 58 0.25 -1.68 8.48
CA ILE A 58 0.08 -0.25 8.79
C ILE A 58 -1.31 0.22 8.35
N ALA A 59 -1.75 -0.13 7.14
CA ALA A 59 -3.06 0.22 6.63
C ALA A 59 -4.19 -0.40 7.46
N MET A 60 -4.05 -1.67 7.85
CA MET A 60 -5.01 -2.37 8.70
C MET A 60 -5.08 -1.76 10.10
N TYR A 61 -3.93 -1.41 10.68
CA TYR A 61 -3.88 -0.71 11.97
C TYR A 61 -4.53 0.68 11.90
N ALA A 62 -4.32 1.41 10.80
CA ALA A 62 -4.98 2.68 10.54
C ALA A 62 -6.51 2.54 10.39
N LEU A 63 -7.00 1.41 9.86
CA LEU A 63 -8.42 1.09 9.76
C LEU A 63 -9.06 0.89 11.14
N LEU A 64 -8.36 0.17 12.04
CA LEU A 64 -8.85 -0.13 13.39
C LEU A 64 -8.82 1.10 14.31
N ARG A 65 -7.88 2.02 14.13
CA ARG A 65 -7.70 3.24 14.94
C ARG A 65 -8.65 4.39 14.53
N TYR A 66 -9.94 4.13 14.32
CA TYR A 66 -10.92 5.12 13.86
C TYR A 66 -11.14 6.29 14.84
N ASP A 67 -10.89 6.09 16.14
CA ASP A 67 -11.11 7.10 17.18
C ASP A 67 -10.12 8.28 17.12
N ARG A 68 -8.91 8.05 16.59
CA ARG A 68 -7.82 9.04 16.65
C ARG A 68 -7.49 9.54 15.24
N ARG A 69 -8.30 10.49 14.74
CA ARG A 69 -8.16 11.08 13.38
C ARG A 69 -6.74 11.56 13.04
N ARG A 70 -6.06 12.19 14.01
CA ARG A 70 -4.67 12.65 13.84
C ARG A 70 -3.67 11.50 13.66
N LEU A 71 -3.86 10.39 14.38
CA LEU A 71 -3.03 9.19 14.23
C LEU A 71 -3.32 8.50 12.89
N GLN A 72 -4.60 8.39 12.51
CA GLN A 72 -5.00 7.84 11.21
C GLN A 72 -4.36 8.60 10.04
N LEU A 73 -4.27 9.93 10.14
CA LEU A 73 -3.57 10.77 9.17
C LEU A 73 -2.07 10.52 9.12
N ARG A 74 -1.40 10.40 10.27
CA ARG A 74 0.04 10.09 10.31
C ARG A 74 0.33 8.71 9.71
N LEU A 75 -0.48 7.72 10.07
CA LEU A 75 -0.38 6.35 9.55
C LEU A 75 -0.67 6.28 8.05
N GLY A 76 -1.66 7.01 7.56
CA GLY A 76 -1.96 7.09 6.13
C GLY A 76 -0.86 7.77 5.32
N ILE A 77 -0.17 8.77 5.88
CA ILE A 77 1.02 9.37 5.26
C ILE A 77 2.19 8.38 5.27
N LEU A 78 2.44 7.71 6.39
CA LEU A 78 3.46 6.66 6.47
C LEU A 78 3.21 5.56 5.44
N ASN A 79 1.97 5.11 5.30
CA ASN A 79 1.59 4.11 4.30
C ASN A 79 1.82 4.62 2.86
N ALA A 80 1.66 5.93 2.60
CA ALA A 80 1.94 6.52 1.29
C ALA A 80 3.43 6.45 0.96
N TYR A 81 4.31 6.74 1.92
CA TYR A 81 5.75 6.61 1.72
C TYR A 81 6.15 5.17 1.38
N VAL A 82 5.60 4.19 2.09
CA VAL A 82 5.88 2.78 1.82
C VAL A 82 5.40 2.37 0.42
N LEU A 83 4.21 2.83 0.02
CA LEU A 83 3.69 2.62 -1.34
C LEU A 83 4.60 3.22 -2.43
N VAL A 84 5.15 4.42 -2.22
CA VAL A 84 6.11 5.05 -3.16
C VAL A 84 7.37 4.18 -3.30
N ILE A 85 7.92 3.69 -2.18
CA ILE A 85 9.12 2.84 -2.18
C ILE A 85 8.85 1.52 -2.92
N LEU A 86 7.73 0.87 -2.64
CA LEU A 86 7.30 -0.35 -3.33
C LEU A 86 7.08 -0.11 -4.83
N LEU A 87 6.54 1.06 -5.22
CA LEU A 87 6.33 1.40 -6.63
C LEU A 87 7.68 1.53 -7.34
N GLY A 88 8.63 2.26 -6.74
CA GLY A 88 9.99 2.39 -7.25
C GLY A 88 10.70 1.03 -7.37
N LEU A 89 10.53 0.15 -6.38
CA LEU A 89 11.08 -1.20 -6.41
C LEU A 89 10.44 -2.06 -7.52
N SER A 90 9.12 -1.96 -7.71
CA SER A 90 8.42 -2.68 -8.77
C SER A 90 8.85 -2.22 -10.17
N LEU A 91 9.09 -0.92 -10.36
CA LEU A 91 9.63 -0.36 -11.60
C LEU A 91 11.06 -0.84 -11.86
N TYR A 92 11.91 -0.84 -10.83
CA TYR A 92 13.26 -1.36 -10.92
C TYR A 92 13.27 -2.84 -11.33
N LEU A 93 12.44 -3.66 -10.70
CA LEU A 93 12.31 -5.09 -11.05
C LEU A 93 11.79 -5.30 -12.47
N SER A 94 10.88 -4.44 -12.93
CA SER A 94 10.37 -4.43 -14.31
C SER A 94 11.46 -4.13 -15.35
N THR A 95 12.45 -3.31 -15.00
CA THR A 95 13.60 -3.07 -15.90
C THR A 95 14.57 -4.25 -15.97
N GLN A 96 14.72 -5.02 -14.89
CA GLN A 96 15.63 -6.18 -14.87
C GLN A 96 15.04 -7.42 -15.53
N ARG A 97 13.73 -7.64 -15.39
CA ARG A 97 13.01 -8.73 -16.05
C ARG A 97 12.22 -8.14 -17.19
N GLN A 98 12.74 -8.25 -18.42
CA GLN A 98 12.07 -7.73 -19.61
C GLN A 98 10.58 -8.12 -19.65
N LYS A 99 9.72 -7.13 -19.37
CA LYS A 99 8.29 -7.09 -19.70
C LYS A 99 7.48 -8.34 -19.34
N GLU A 100 7.56 -8.82 -18.11
CA GLU A 100 6.51 -9.72 -17.62
C GLU A 100 5.23 -8.93 -17.33
N THR A 101 4.11 -9.40 -17.87
CA THR A 101 2.78 -8.80 -17.65
C THR A 101 2.44 -8.66 -16.17
N GLN A 102 2.90 -9.60 -15.33
CA GLN A 102 2.70 -9.57 -13.87
C GLN A 102 3.39 -8.38 -13.18
N LEU A 103 4.54 -7.94 -13.69
CA LEU A 103 5.28 -6.78 -13.18
C LEU A 103 4.59 -5.47 -13.52
N LEU A 104 4.08 -5.35 -14.75
CA LEU A 104 3.27 -4.21 -15.18
C LEU A 104 1.97 -4.10 -14.37
N MET A 105 1.30 -5.23 -14.14
CA MET A 105 0.11 -5.27 -13.30
C MET A 105 0.41 -4.81 -11.87
N SER A 106 1.49 -5.31 -11.26
CA SER A 106 1.90 -4.90 -9.91
C SER A 106 2.13 -3.40 -9.81
N CYS A 107 2.78 -2.81 -10.82
CA CYS A 107 3.04 -1.37 -10.87
C CYS A 107 1.75 -0.55 -11.00
N LEU A 108 0.81 -0.98 -11.85
CA LEU A 108 -0.50 -0.32 -12.01
C LEU A 108 -1.35 -0.43 -10.74
N LEU A 109 -1.41 -1.62 -10.12
CA LEU A 109 -2.09 -1.82 -8.84
C LEU A 109 -1.52 -0.90 -7.76
N LEU A 110 -0.19 -0.75 -7.71
CA LEU A 110 0.44 0.12 -6.73
C LEU A 110 0.18 1.61 -6.99
N ALA A 111 0.15 2.03 -8.25
CA ALA A 111 -0.23 3.39 -8.62
C ALA A 111 -1.67 3.70 -8.18
N ILE A 112 -2.59 2.77 -8.39
CA ILE A 112 -3.99 2.87 -7.94
C ILE A 112 -4.07 2.90 -6.41
N ALA A 113 -3.32 2.03 -5.72
CA ALA A 113 -3.26 2.00 -4.26
C ALA A 113 -2.73 3.33 -3.69
N LEU A 114 -1.70 3.90 -4.32
CA LEU A 114 -1.13 5.18 -3.93
C LEU A 114 -2.13 6.32 -4.12
N ALA A 115 -2.81 6.38 -5.27
CA ALA A 115 -3.85 7.36 -5.53
C ALA A 115 -5.00 7.25 -4.50
N SER A 116 -5.47 6.03 -4.23
CA SER A 116 -6.50 5.77 -3.22
C SER A 116 -6.07 6.18 -1.82
N ASN A 117 -4.82 5.91 -1.44
CA ASN A 117 -4.28 6.30 -0.13
C ASN A 117 -4.19 7.83 0.03
N LEU A 118 -3.83 8.54 -1.03
CA LEU A 118 -3.84 10.01 -1.05
C LEU A 118 -5.27 10.58 -0.93
N LEU A 119 -6.23 9.97 -1.61
CA LEU A 119 -7.65 10.34 -1.51
C LEU A 119 -8.19 10.09 -0.10
N ALA A 120 -7.88 8.95 0.51
CA ALA A 120 -8.22 8.64 1.90
C ALA A 120 -7.68 9.72 2.85
N ASN A 121 -6.40 10.07 2.72
CA ASN A 121 -5.76 11.13 3.50
C ASN A 121 -6.44 12.50 3.32
N ARG A 122 -6.88 12.83 2.10
CA ARG A 122 -7.63 14.07 1.83
C ARG A 122 -9.00 14.06 2.49
N CYS A 123 -9.73 12.95 2.44
CA CYS A 123 -11.02 12.80 3.11
C CYS A 123 -10.89 12.94 4.63
N ILE A 124 -9.90 12.27 5.25
CA ILE A 124 -9.64 12.37 6.70
C ILE A 124 -9.35 13.82 7.12
N ARG A 125 -8.54 14.56 6.34
CA ARG A 125 -8.23 15.98 6.62
C ARG A 125 -9.46 16.88 6.54
N LYS A 126 -10.35 16.65 5.56
CA LYS A 126 -11.59 17.42 5.43
C LYS A 126 -12.50 17.16 6.64
N ASP A 127 -12.67 15.90 7.03
CA ASP A 127 -13.45 15.50 8.19
C ASP A 127 -12.92 16.10 9.51
N GLU A 128 -11.60 16.16 9.69
CA GLU A 128 -11.01 16.78 10.89
C GLU A 128 -11.24 18.31 10.92
N LYS A 129 -11.17 18.98 9.78
CA LYS A 129 -11.43 20.42 9.69
C LYS A 129 -12.87 20.76 10.08
N LEU A 130 -13.85 20.01 9.55
CA LEU A 130 -15.27 20.23 9.83
C LEU A 130 -15.60 20.13 11.33
N VAL A 131 -15.03 19.15 12.02
CA VAL A 131 -15.24 19.01 13.48
C VAL A 131 -14.65 20.18 14.26
N LYS A 132 -13.44 20.63 13.90
CA LYS A 132 -12.83 21.81 14.53
C LYS A 132 -13.58 23.11 14.25
N PHE A 133 -14.31 23.19 13.13
CA PHE A 133 -15.18 24.35 12.87
C PHE A 133 -16.44 24.30 13.73
N SER A 134 -17.07 23.13 13.88
CA SER A 134 -18.23 22.95 14.77
C SER A 134 -17.89 23.21 16.24
N GLU A 135 -16.72 22.81 16.71
CA GLU A 135 -16.27 23.08 18.10
C GLU A 135 -16.02 24.57 18.37
N ARG A 136 -15.68 25.37 17.35
CA ARG A 136 -15.42 26.81 17.50
C ARG A 136 -16.69 27.67 17.49
N MET A 137 -17.80 27.14 17.00
CA MET A 137 -19.10 27.82 16.95
C MET A 137 -19.93 27.63 18.22
N ARG A 138 -19.46 26.78 19.13
CA ARG A 138 -20.11 26.45 20.39
C ARG A 138 -19.39 27.16 21.53
#